data_AF-A0A6P4YUD8-F1
#
_entry.id   AF-A0A6P4YUD8-F1
#
_cell.length_a   1.000
_cell.length_b   1.000
_cell.length_c   1.000
_cell.angle_alpha   90.00
_cell.angle_beta   90.00
_cell.angle_gamma   90.00
#
_symmetry.space_group_name_H-M   'P 1'
#
loop_
_entity.id
_entity.type
_entity.pdbx_description
1 polymer ?
#
loop_
_entity_poly.entity_id
_entity_poly.type
_entity_poly.pdbx_seq_one_letter_code
_entity_poly.pdbx_strand_id
1 'polypeptide(L)'
;MQSTFTGTMQDEVDIRGTCQDMCPEQERAARQRQKRLHRFEMVEGTEHNRLPSADPVRCVKEYSRPAAGKDVIPPAELRPPQVLQGTVDYLVNRILPRDDVHFSDVYNFISDRLRAVRQDMVVQRVKGHTCVTVLEKAVRFHVYAAYRLCESSLQQFDPHLNNQQLENCLTWLLREYTDNSTGATQANSNTGTTQGNRACMEALYLMHCLA
;
A
#
# COMPACT_ATOMS: atom_id res chain seq x y z
N MET A 1 21.84 -44.40 23.25
CA MET A 1 22.60 -43.26 22.71
C MET A 1 21.60 -42.22 22.24
N GLN A 2 21.42 -41.16 23.04
CA GLN A 2 20.57 -40.02 22.68
C GLN A 2 21.32 -39.18 21.64
N SER A 3 20.69 -38.91 20.49
CA SER A 3 21.17 -37.91 19.54
C SER A 3 20.22 -36.72 19.63
N THR A 4 20.67 -35.70 20.33
CA THR A 4 20.03 -34.38 20.38
C THR A 4 20.35 -33.64 19.09
N PHE A 5 19.37 -33.53 18.20
CA PHE A 5 19.44 -32.66 17.03
C PHE A 5 19.14 -31.22 17.46
N THR A 6 20.18 -30.48 17.85
CA THR A 6 20.10 -29.02 18.04
C THR A 6 20.16 -28.34 16.68
N GLY A 7 18.99 -28.21 16.03
CA GLY A 7 18.84 -27.35 14.86
C GLY A 7 18.94 -25.89 15.27
N THR A 8 20.00 -25.22 14.83
CA THR A 8 20.25 -23.78 14.99
C THR A 8 19.09 -22.99 14.38
N MET A 9 18.44 -22.14 15.18
CA MET A 9 17.58 -21.06 14.67
C MET A 9 18.49 -20.17 13.82
N GLN A 10 18.32 -20.20 12.50
CA GLN A 10 18.92 -19.18 11.64
C GLN A 10 18.25 -17.85 12.02
N ASP A 11 19.05 -16.87 12.45
CA ASP A 11 18.61 -15.49 12.56
C ASP A 11 18.02 -15.08 11.20
N GLU A 12 16.69 -15.03 11.11
CA GLU A 12 16.00 -14.56 9.92
C GLU A 12 16.36 -13.08 9.74
N VAL A 13 17.27 -12.80 8.81
CA VAL A 13 17.69 -11.43 8.48
C VAL A 13 16.47 -10.65 8.01
N ASP A 14 16.08 -9.65 8.80
CA ASP A 14 15.01 -8.72 8.50
C ASP A 14 15.34 -7.94 7.22
N ILE A 15 14.62 -8.21 6.13
CA ILE A 15 14.83 -7.54 4.84
C ILE A 15 14.40 -6.09 4.99
N ARG A 16 15.32 -5.15 4.75
CA ARG A 16 15.05 -3.71 4.80
C ARG A 16 15.26 -3.09 3.43
N GLY A 17 14.23 -2.42 2.95
CA GLY A 17 14.27 -1.68 1.70
C GLY A 17 15.16 -0.45 1.78
N THR A 18 15.82 -0.13 0.67
CA THR A 18 16.74 1.02 0.55
C THR A 18 16.28 2.05 -0.46
N CYS A 19 15.18 1.80 -1.20
CA CYS A 19 14.60 2.75 -2.14
C CYS A 19 14.02 3.98 -1.42
N GLN A 20 14.64 5.15 -1.56
CA GLN A 20 14.17 6.39 -0.94
C GLN A 20 13.09 7.11 -1.76
N ASP A 21 12.81 6.65 -2.97
CA ASP A 21 11.79 7.19 -3.87
C ASP A 21 10.46 6.44 -3.72
N MET A 22 9.35 7.05 -4.16
CA MET A 22 8.05 6.36 -4.24
C MET A 22 8.03 5.22 -5.28
N CYS A 23 8.98 5.21 -6.21
CA CYS A 23 9.20 4.20 -7.24
C CYS A 23 10.69 3.97 -7.46
N PRO A 24 11.19 2.71 -7.44
CA PRO A 24 12.58 2.41 -7.74
C PRO A 24 13.02 2.94 -9.11
N GLU A 25 14.24 3.46 -9.20
CA GLU A 25 14.77 4.07 -10.43
C GLU A 25 14.73 3.10 -11.62
N GLN A 26 15.09 1.84 -11.39
CA GLN A 26 15.09 0.81 -12.44
C GLN A 26 13.68 0.55 -12.98
N GLU A 27 12.67 0.49 -12.11
CA GLU A 27 11.27 0.35 -12.52
C GLU A 27 10.81 1.59 -13.29
N ARG A 28 11.07 2.79 -12.77
CA ARG A 28 10.73 4.05 -13.42
C ARG A 28 11.30 4.14 -14.83
N ALA A 29 12.60 3.85 -14.99
CA ALA A 29 13.28 3.84 -16.28
C ALA A 29 12.72 2.77 -17.24
N ALA A 30 12.42 1.57 -16.72
CA ALA A 30 11.80 0.51 -17.51
C ALA A 30 10.41 0.90 -18.01
N ARG A 31 9.55 1.47 -17.14
CA ARG A 31 8.20 1.91 -17.50
C ARG A 31 8.22 3.06 -18.50
N GLN A 32 9.17 3.99 -18.39
CA GLN A 32 9.38 5.01 -19.42
C GLN A 32 9.74 4.37 -20.77
N ARG A 33 10.76 3.52 -20.82
CA ARG A 33 11.21 2.84 -22.05
C ARG A 33 10.09 2.03 -22.71
N GLN A 34 9.25 1.39 -21.91
CA GLN A 34 8.12 0.57 -22.35
C GLN A 34 6.85 1.37 -22.64
N LYS A 35 6.85 2.70 -22.46
CA LYS A 35 5.68 3.59 -22.61
C LYS A 35 4.49 3.17 -21.73
N ARG A 36 4.79 2.72 -20.51
CA ARG A 36 3.83 2.24 -19.50
C ARG A 36 3.64 3.23 -18.34
N LEU A 37 4.10 4.47 -18.47
CA LEU A 37 3.87 5.49 -17.44
C LEU A 37 2.39 5.82 -17.39
N HIS A 38 1.85 5.91 -16.17
CA HIS A 38 0.52 6.49 -15.98
C HIS A 38 0.58 8.00 -16.17
N ARG A 39 -0.52 8.64 -16.59
CA ARG A 39 -0.56 10.10 -16.78
C ARG A 39 -0.21 10.90 -15.52
N PHE A 40 -0.44 10.34 -14.35
CA PHE A 40 -0.09 10.95 -13.06
C PHE A 40 1.40 10.89 -12.74
N GLU A 41 2.18 10.17 -13.54
CA GLU A 41 3.61 9.90 -13.31
C GLU A 41 4.49 10.57 -14.37
N MET A 42 3.88 11.26 -15.34
CA MET A 42 4.60 11.96 -16.41
C MET A 42 4.96 13.38 -15.97
N VAL A 43 6.07 13.88 -16.51
CA VAL A 43 6.42 15.30 -16.47
C VAL A 43 5.40 16.06 -17.32
N GLU A 44 4.83 17.13 -16.75
CA GLU A 44 3.85 17.97 -17.43
C GLU A 44 4.40 18.52 -18.75
N GLY A 45 3.58 18.44 -19.81
CA GLY A 45 3.94 18.86 -21.17
C GLY A 45 4.70 17.80 -21.97
N THR A 46 4.97 16.62 -21.42
CA THR A 46 5.61 15.51 -22.14
C THR A 46 4.66 14.41 -22.58
N GLU A 47 3.36 14.53 -22.28
CA GLU A 47 2.33 13.51 -22.50
C GLU A 47 2.17 13.14 -23.97
N HIS A 48 2.35 14.12 -24.87
CA HIS A 48 2.24 13.94 -26.32
C HIS A 48 3.58 13.65 -27.01
N ASN A 49 4.68 13.58 -26.26
CA ASN A 49 5.98 13.23 -26.83
C ASN A 49 5.99 11.77 -27.27
N ARG A 50 6.81 11.44 -28.29
CA ARG A 50 7.03 10.06 -28.74
C ARG A 50 7.40 9.12 -27.57
N LEU A 51 8.10 9.68 -26.58
CA LEU A 51 8.47 9.04 -25.33
C LEU A 51 8.21 10.05 -24.18
N PRO A 52 7.08 9.94 -23.46
CA PRO A 52 6.82 10.76 -22.28
C PRO A 52 7.90 10.55 -21.22
N SER A 53 8.23 11.61 -20.49
CA SER A 53 9.26 11.55 -19.45
C SER A 53 8.64 11.21 -18.11
N ALA A 54 9.24 10.26 -17.40
CA ALA A 54 8.86 9.93 -16.03
C ALA A 54 9.27 11.06 -15.09
N ASP A 55 8.35 11.51 -14.24
CA ASP A 55 8.65 12.46 -13.18
C ASP A 55 9.09 11.68 -11.91
N PRO A 56 10.37 11.80 -11.48
CA PRO A 56 10.89 11.08 -10.32
C PRO A 56 10.09 11.31 -9.03
N VAL A 57 9.47 12.48 -8.87
CA VAL A 57 8.70 12.82 -7.66
C VAL A 57 7.21 12.47 -7.78
N ARG A 58 6.75 11.97 -8.94
CA ARG A 58 5.35 11.54 -9.15
C ARG A 58 5.20 10.05 -9.41
N CYS A 59 6.23 9.38 -9.93
CA CYS A 59 6.20 7.93 -10.17
C CYS A 59 6.01 7.16 -8.87
N VAL A 60 5.05 6.23 -8.86
CA VAL A 60 4.81 5.34 -7.72
C VAL A 60 4.94 3.89 -8.20
N LYS A 61 5.62 3.06 -7.40
CA LYS A 61 5.84 1.64 -7.67
C LYS A 61 4.54 0.91 -8.04
N GLU A 62 4.50 0.21 -9.16
CA GLU A 62 3.33 -0.61 -9.54
C GLU A 62 3.27 -1.91 -8.74
N TYR A 63 2.06 -2.46 -8.56
CA TYR A 63 1.95 -3.79 -7.99
C TYR A 63 2.47 -4.84 -8.98
N SER A 64 3.39 -5.68 -8.53
CA SER A 64 3.87 -6.82 -9.31
C SER A 64 3.35 -8.12 -8.73
N ARG A 65 2.86 -9.04 -9.56
CA ARG A 65 2.51 -10.38 -9.08
C ARG A 65 3.80 -11.12 -8.74
N PRO A 66 3.93 -11.71 -7.53
CA PRO A 66 5.08 -12.54 -7.22
C PRO A 66 5.25 -13.64 -8.28
N ALA A 67 6.43 -13.74 -8.88
CA ALA A 67 6.73 -14.84 -9.80
C ALA A 67 6.80 -16.17 -9.03
N ALA A 68 6.38 -17.26 -9.66
CA ALA A 68 6.55 -18.59 -9.09
C ALA A 68 8.04 -18.97 -9.16
N GLY A 69 8.64 -19.22 -8.00
CA GLY A 69 10.10 -19.40 -7.88
C GLY A 69 10.72 -18.16 -7.24
N LYS A 70 11.40 -18.35 -6.10
CA LYS A 70 11.91 -17.30 -5.22
C LYS A 70 13.02 -16.47 -5.89
N ASP A 71 12.66 -15.45 -6.64
CA ASP A 71 13.54 -14.29 -6.78
C ASP A 71 13.42 -13.48 -5.49
N VAL A 72 14.49 -13.47 -4.69
CA VAL A 72 14.59 -12.58 -3.53
C VAL A 72 14.51 -11.15 -4.07
N ILE A 73 13.49 -10.39 -3.66
CA ILE A 73 13.32 -9.00 -4.08
C ILE A 73 14.51 -8.20 -3.54
N PRO A 74 15.29 -7.52 -4.41
CA PRO A 74 16.43 -6.72 -3.98
C PRO A 74 16.01 -5.61 -3.02
N PRO A 75 16.79 -5.30 -1.96
CA PRO A 75 16.53 -4.16 -1.08
C PRO A 75 16.31 -2.83 -1.81
N ALA A 76 17.02 -2.60 -2.92
CA ALA A 76 16.88 -1.39 -3.74
C ALA A 76 15.52 -1.27 -4.45
N GLU A 77 14.75 -2.35 -4.52
CA GLU A 77 13.39 -2.35 -5.07
C GLU A 77 12.31 -2.20 -3.99
N LEU A 78 12.69 -2.28 -2.71
CA LEU A 78 11.78 -2.15 -1.58
C LEU A 78 11.89 -0.75 -0.97
N ARG A 79 10.74 -0.14 -0.70
CA ARG A 79 10.66 1.16 -0.01
C ARG A 79 10.65 0.93 1.50
N PRO A 80 11.50 1.61 2.30
CA PRO A 80 11.48 1.49 3.75
C PRO A 80 10.18 2.10 4.32
N PRO A 81 9.81 1.77 5.58
CA PRO A 81 8.53 2.16 6.19
C PRO A 81 8.18 3.65 6.06
N GLN A 82 9.13 4.56 6.27
CA GLN A 82 8.87 6.00 6.17
C GLN A 82 8.47 6.43 4.75
N VAL A 83 9.10 5.85 3.73
CA VAL A 83 8.79 6.10 2.32
C VAL A 83 7.43 5.49 1.94
N LEU A 84 7.09 4.32 2.49
CA LEU A 84 5.76 3.72 2.31
C LEU A 84 4.65 4.63 2.84
N GLN A 85 4.82 5.17 4.05
CA GLN A 85 3.87 6.12 4.63
C GLN A 85 3.76 7.40 3.78
N GLY A 86 4.90 8.01 3.43
CA GLY A 86 4.94 9.20 2.58
C GLY A 86 4.33 8.98 1.19
N THR A 87 4.47 7.77 0.64
CA THR A 87 3.83 7.38 -0.62
C THR A 87 2.31 7.38 -0.48
N VAL A 88 1.77 6.80 0.60
CA VAL A 88 0.32 6.79 0.84
C VAL A 88 -0.21 8.19 1.09
N ASP A 89 0.56 9.03 1.78
CA ASP A 89 0.25 10.46 1.94
C ASP A 89 0.18 11.19 0.60
N TYR A 90 1.13 10.94 -0.30
CA TYR A 90 1.07 11.47 -1.67
C TYR A 90 -0.19 11.00 -2.41
N LEU A 91 -0.49 9.70 -2.38
CA LEU A 91 -1.67 9.15 -3.06
C LEU A 91 -2.98 9.79 -2.55
N VAL A 92 -3.15 9.93 -1.22
CA VAL A 92 -4.36 10.48 -0.62
C VAL A 92 -4.45 12.00 -0.74
N ASN A 93 -3.33 12.72 -0.61
CA ASN A 93 -3.37 14.20 -0.57
C ASN A 93 -3.16 14.86 -1.93
N ARG A 94 -2.58 14.15 -2.91
CA ARG A 94 -2.25 14.71 -4.24
C ARG A 94 -2.98 14.05 -5.38
N ILE A 95 -3.25 12.74 -5.31
CA ILE A 95 -3.92 12.02 -6.40
C ILE A 95 -5.42 11.89 -6.16
N LEU A 96 -5.83 11.50 -4.96
CA LEU A 96 -7.26 11.31 -4.63
C LEU A 96 -8.14 12.56 -4.87
N PRO A 97 -7.69 13.80 -4.55
CA PRO A 97 -8.51 15.00 -4.74
C PRO A 97 -8.60 15.48 -6.19
N ARG A 98 -7.91 14.82 -7.14
CA ARG A 98 -7.94 15.24 -8.55
C ARG A 98 -9.34 15.10 -9.13
N ASP A 99 -9.80 16.19 -9.73
CA ASP A 99 -11.11 16.33 -10.38
C ASP A 99 -10.98 16.61 -11.89
N ASP A 100 -9.75 16.80 -12.39
CA ASP A 100 -9.43 17.02 -13.80
C ASP A 100 -9.53 15.74 -14.66
N VAL A 101 -9.85 14.61 -14.04
CA VAL A 101 -9.96 13.28 -14.65
C VAL A 101 -11.12 12.50 -14.04
N HIS A 102 -11.59 11.47 -14.74
CA HIS A 102 -12.63 10.61 -14.21
C HIS A 102 -12.14 9.84 -12.97
N PHE A 103 -12.99 9.70 -11.95
CA PHE A 103 -12.60 9.07 -10.69
C PHE A 103 -12.20 7.60 -10.85
N SER A 104 -12.66 6.89 -11.88
CA SER A 104 -12.17 5.53 -12.18
C SER A 104 -10.66 5.50 -12.46
N ASP A 105 -10.12 6.53 -13.10
CA ASP A 105 -8.68 6.62 -13.39
C ASP A 105 -7.89 6.83 -12.09
N VAL A 106 -8.42 7.69 -11.20
CA VAL A 106 -7.89 7.90 -9.84
C VAL A 106 -7.92 6.60 -9.04
N TYR A 107 -9.06 5.91 -9.05
CA TYR A 107 -9.26 4.64 -8.35
C TYR A 107 -8.30 3.56 -8.83
N ASN A 108 -8.22 3.34 -10.14
CA ASN A 108 -7.36 2.30 -10.73
C ASN A 108 -5.90 2.53 -10.39
N PHE A 109 -5.44 3.79 -10.46
CA PHE A 109 -4.09 4.15 -10.07
C PHE A 109 -3.86 3.91 -8.58
N ILE A 110 -4.64 4.54 -7.69
CA ILE A 110 -4.40 4.45 -6.23
C ILE A 110 -4.55 3.01 -5.73
N SER A 111 -5.55 2.26 -6.21
CA SER A 111 -5.78 0.86 -5.79
C SER A 111 -4.59 -0.03 -6.14
N ASP A 112 -4.01 0.10 -7.34
CA ASP A 112 -2.80 -0.61 -7.72
C ASP A 112 -1.59 -0.21 -6.85
N ARG A 113 -1.35 1.10 -6.70
CA ARG A 113 -0.20 1.60 -5.95
C ARG A 113 -0.28 1.27 -4.45
N LEU A 114 -1.48 1.25 -3.86
CA LEU A 114 -1.70 0.78 -2.49
C LEU A 114 -1.39 -0.71 -2.34
N ARG A 115 -1.71 -1.54 -3.35
CA ARG A 115 -1.31 -2.95 -3.34
C ARG A 115 0.20 -3.11 -3.38
N ALA A 116 0.91 -2.30 -4.17
CA ALA A 116 2.37 -2.29 -4.20
C ALA A 116 2.97 -1.87 -2.85
N VAL A 117 2.40 -0.86 -2.20
CA VAL A 117 2.80 -0.44 -0.84
C VAL A 117 2.61 -1.58 0.15
N ARG A 118 1.43 -2.22 0.17
CA ARG A 118 1.16 -3.37 1.06
C ARG A 118 2.07 -4.56 0.75
N GLN A 119 2.42 -4.79 -0.52
CA GLN A 119 3.37 -5.83 -0.91
C GLN A 119 4.76 -5.57 -0.30
N ASP A 120 5.28 -4.34 -0.38
CA ASP A 120 6.55 -3.99 0.25
C ASP A 120 6.49 -4.13 1.79
N MET A 121 5.33 -3.81 2.40
CA MET A 121 5.12 -4.00 3.84
C MET A 121 5.16 -5.47 4.24
N VAL A 122 4.55 -6.36 3.45
CA VAL A 122 4.54 -7.81 3.71
C VAL A 122 5.96 -8.38 3.63
N VAL A 123 6.72 -8.01 2.59
CA VAL A 123 8.09 -8.49 2.39
C VAL A 123 9.02 -8.08 3.54
N GLN A 124 8.87 -6.84 4.00
CA GLN A 124 9.68 -6.27 5.10
C GLN A 124 9.05 -6.48 6.48
N ARG A 125 7.95 -7.23 6.59
CA ARG A 125 7.22 -7.53 7.84
C ARG A 125 6.96 -6.28 8.69
N VAL A 126 6.54 -5.18 8.05
CA VAL A 126 6.34 -3.87 8.69
C VAL A 126 5.20 -3.97 9.71
N LYS A 127 5.43 -3.46 10.94
CA LYS A 127 4.47 -3.45 12.04
C LYS A 127 4.39 -2.07 12.72
N GLY A 128 3.44 -1.93 13.65
CA GLY A 128 3.35 -0.76 14.52
C GLY A 128 2.76 0.47 13.82
N HIS A 129 3.16 1.67 14.24
CA HIS A 129 2.50 2.93 13.85
C HIS A 129 2.40 3.15 12.33
N THR A 130 3.49 2.88 11.60
CA THR A 130 3.50 3.03 10.14
C THR A 130 2.53 2.04 9.47
N CYS A 131 2.50 0.79 9.93
CA CYS A 131 1.61 -0.23 9.41
C CYS A 131 0.14 0.19 9.60
N VAL A 132 -0.22 0.57 10.83
CA VAL A 132 -1.57 1.05 11.18
C VAL A 132 -1.96 2.26 10.31
N THR A 133 -1.09 3.26 10.21
CA THR A 133 -1.37 4.50 9.45
C THR A 133 -1.63 4.22 7.97
N VAL A 134 -0.82 3.35 7.36
CA VAL A 134 -1.00 2.95 5.95
C VAL A 134 -2.30 2.19 5.75
N LEU A 135 -2.57 1.19 6.59
CA LEU A 135 -3.76 0.36 6.49
C LEU A 135 -5.04 1.16 6.72
N GLU A 136 -5.08 2.04 7.72
CA GLU A 136 -6.22 2.92 7.96
C GLU A 136 -6.55 3.79 6.73
N LYS A 137 -5.54 4.39 6.08
CA LYS A 137 -5.73 5.21 4.88
C LYS A 137 -6.22 4.36 3.71
N ALA A 138 -5.69 3.15 3.55
CA ALA A 138 -6.15 2.21 2.53
C ALA A 138 -7.62 1.79 2.75
N VAL A 139 -8.02 1.51 3.99
CA VAL A 139 -9.42 1.21 4.35
C VAL A 139 -10.34 2.37 3.98
N ARG A 140 -10.01 3.59 4.43
CA ARG A 140 -10.82 4.79 4.11
C ARG A 140 -10.92 5.00 2.61
N PHE A 141 -9.83 4.81 1.86
CA PHE A 141 -9.84 4.90 0.40
C PHE A 141 -10.78 3.87 -0.24
N HIS A 142 -10.70 2.59 0.13
CA HIS A 142 -11.53 1.54 -0.49
C HIS A 142 -13.02 1.70 -0.15
N VAL A 143 -13.35 2.17 1.07
CA VAL A 143 -14.73 2.52 1.45
C VAL A 143 -15.23 3.71 0.62
N TYR A 144 -14.42 4.76 0.51
CA TYR A 144 -14.78 5.92 -0.29
C TYR A 144 -14.95 5.60 -1.77
N ALA A 145 -14.08 4.77 -2.33
CA ALA A 145 -14.16 4.32 -3.71
C ALA A 145 -15.44 3.51 -3.98
N ALA A 146 -15.82 2.62 -3.06
CA ALA A 146 -17.07 1.87 -3.15
C ALA A 146 -18.29 2.80 -3.22
N TYR A 147 -18.32 3.85 -2.40
CA TYR A 147 -19.37 4.87 -2.46
C TYR A 147 -19.34 5.67 -3.76
N ARG A 148 -18.16 6.17 -4.18
CA ARG A 148 -18.01 7.04 -5.35
C ARG A 148 -18.30 6.33 -6.67
N LEU A 149 -18.13 5.02 -6.74
CA LEU A 149 -18.27 4.21 -7.95
C LEU A 149 -19.42 3.19 -7.88
N CYS A 150 -20.31 3.27 -6.89
CA CYS A 150 -21.38 2.28 -6.71
C CYS A 150 -22.34 2.17 -7.91
N GLU A 151 -22.52 3.27 -8.66
CA GLU A 151 -23.36 3.31 -9.86
C GLU A 151 -22.55 3.15 -11.16
N SER A 152 -21.22 2.96 -11.06
CA SER A 152 -20.36 2.81 -12.23
C SER A 152 -20.48 1.42 -12.86
N SER A 153 -20.14 1.32 -14.15
CA SER A 153 -20.11 0.04 -14.86
C SER A 153 -19.00 -0.88 -14.35
N LEU A 154 -19.16 -2.21 -14.50
CA LEU A 154 -18.14 -3.20 -14.13
C LEU A 154 -16.80 -3.02 -14.87
N GLN A 155 -16.81 -2.36 -16.03
CA GLN A 155 -15.58 -2.03 -16.76
C GLN A 155 -14.77 -0.93 -16.06
N GLN A 156 -15.44 -0.05 -15.32
CA GLN A 156 -14.81 1.07 -14.61
C GLN A 156 -14.50 0.73 -13.16
N PHE A 157 -15.32 -0.13 -12.54
CA PHE A 157 -15.19 -0.50 -11.14
C PHE A 157 -15.69 -1.93 -10.91
N ASP A 158 -14.80 -2.78 -10.40
CA ASP A 158 -15.16 -4.12 -9.90
C ASP A 158 -15.37 -4.04 -8.37
N PRO A 159 -16.62 -4.05 -7.88
CA PRO A 159 -16.91 -3.96 -6.45
C PRO A 159 -16.38 -5.17 -5.68
N HIS A 160 -16.35 -6.36 -6.30
CA HIS A 160 -15.84 -7.57 -5.64
C HIS A 160 -14.33 -7.46 -5.39
N LEU A 161 -13.57 -7.02 -6.40
CA LEU A 161 -12.14 -6.81 -6.24
C LEU A 161 -11.84 -5.71 -5.20
N ASN A 162 -12.59 -4.60 -5.20
CA ASN A 162 -12.44 -3.55 -4.20
C ASN A 162 -12.72 -4.09 -2.79
N ASN A 163 -13.81 -4.83 -2.61
CA ASN A 163 -14.18 -5.42 -1.33
C ASN A 163 -13.12 -6.41 -0.82
N GLN A 164 -12.54 -7.22 -1.71
CA GLN A 164 -11.41 -8.08 -1.34
C GLN A 164 -10.20 -7.27 -0.85
N GLN A 165 -9.87 -6.15 -1.49
CA GLN A 165 -8.78 -5.29 -1.02
C GLN A 165 -9.11 -4.64 0.34
N LEU A 166 -10.36 -4.21 0.53
CA LEU A 166 -10.86 -3.66 1.79
C LEU A 166 -10.76 -4.68 2.93
N GLU A 167 -11.30 -5.89 2.73
CA GLU A 167 -11.29 -6.98 3.70
C GLU A 167 -9.87 -7.36 4.13
N ASN A 168 -8.94 -7.48 3.16
CA ASN A 168 -7.54 -7.74 3.43
C ASN A 168 -6.90 -6.66 4.32
N CYS A 169 -7.23 -5.39 4.08
CA CYS A 169 -6.73 -4.28 4.90
C CYS A 169 -7.31 -4.31 6.31
N LEU A 170 -8.64 -4.47 6.44
CA LEU A 170 -9.33 -4.50 7.72
C LEU A 170 -8.83 -5.67 8.57
N THR A 171 -8.75 -6.87 8.00
CA THR A 171 -8.27 -8.07 8.69
C THR A 171 -6.86 -7.87 9.23
N TRP A 172 -5.95 -7.30 8.44
CA TRP A 172 -4.60 -7.00 8.91
C TRP A 172 -4.61 -5.91 9.99
N LEU A 173 -5.34 -4.82 9.77
CA LEU A 173 -5.42 -3.70 10.70
C LEU A 173 -5.93 -4.11 12.09
N LEU A 174 -6.97 -4.94 12.14
CA LEU A 174 -7.53 -5.44 13.40
C LEU A 174 -6.55 -6.33 14.18
N ARG A 175 -5.72 -7.10 13.46
CA ARG A 175 -4.62 -7.88 14.08
C ARG A 175 -3.59 -6.94 14.71
N GLU A 176 -3.14 -5.92 13.97
CA GLU A 176 -2.19 -4.92 14.50
C GLU A 176 -2.74 -4.17 15.71
N TYR A 177 -4.04 -3.83 15.74
CA TYR A 177 -4.67 -3.22 16.91
C TYR A 177 -4.70 -4.15 18.12
N THR A 178 -4.91 -5.45 17.90
CA THR A 178 -4.93 -6.45 18.97
C THR A 178 -3.54 -6.66 19.55
N ASP A 179 -2.54 -6.80 18.69
CA ASP A 179 -1.14 -6.98 19.07
C ASP A 179 -0.60 -5.75 19.82
N ASN A 180 -0.98 -4.54 19.40
CA ASN A 180 -0.60 -3.32 20.11
C ASN A 180 -1.32 -3.16 21.47
N SER A 181 -2.55 -3.67 21.60
CA SER A 181 -3.28 -3.68 22.89
C SER A 181 -2.66 -4.60 23.92
N THR A 182 -2.16 -5.76 23.51
CA THR A 182 -1.51 -6.71 24.43
C THR A 182 -0.12 -6.22 24.87
N GLY A 183 0.59 -5.50 24.00
CA GLY A 183 1.86 -4.83 24.32
C GLY A 183 1.73 -3.55 25.17
N ALA A 184 0.57 -2.89 25.17
CA ALA A 184 0.33 -1.60 25.85
C ALA A 184 0.19 -1.69 27.39
N THR A 185 0.45 -2.85 28.02
CA THR A 185 0.51 -2.94 29.49
C THR A 185 1.72 -2.17 30.07
N GLN A 186 2.64 -1.67 29.24
CA GLN A 186 3.79 -0.85 29.66
C GLN A 186 4.18 0.25 28.65
N ALA A 187 3.39 1.31 28.49
CA ALA A 187 3.89 2.65 28.09
C ALA A 187 2.77 3.70 28.10
N ASN A 188 3.03 4.81 28.78
CA ASN A 188 2.10 5.92 28.98
C ASN A 188 2.30 7.01 27.89
N SER A 189 1.22 7.74 27.58
CA SER A 189 1.14 9.03 26.86
C SER A 189 1.42 9.11 25.34
N ASN A 190 0.36 8.93 24.52
CA ASN A 190 -0.09 9.75 23.37
C ASN A 190 -1.11 8.98 22.49
N THR A 191 -2.15 8.39 23.10
CA THR A 191 -3.04 7.41 22.44
C THR A 191 -4.33 7.99 21.83
N GLY A 192 -4.61 9.28 22.00
CA GLY A 192 -5.92 9.88 21.66
C GLY A 192 -6.34 9.73 20.20
N THR A 193 -5.42 9.98 19.24
CA THR A 193 -5.73 9.88 17.80
C THR A 193 -5.84 8.42 17.35
N THR A 194 -4.97 7.54 17.85
CA THR A 194 -5.00 6.10 17.51
C THR A 194 -6.24 5.41 18.06
N GLN A 195 -6.70 5.78 19.26
CA GLN A 195 -7.91 5.21 19.85
C GLN A 195 -9.19 5.68 19.12
N GLY A 196 -9.25 6.95 18.71
CA GLY A 196 -10.36 7.47 17.89
C GLY A 196 -10.46 6.79 16.53
N ASN A 197 -9.32 6.58 15.86
CA ASN A 197 -9.31 5.90 14.57
C ASN A 197 -9.68 4.41 14.69
N ARG A 198 -9.24 3.73 15.75
CA ARG A 198 -9.58 2.32 15.98
C ARG A 198 -11.07 2.07 16.01
N ALA A 199 -11.82 2.82 16.82
CA ALA A 199 -13.27 2.67 16.92
C ALA A 199 -13.97 2.87 15.57
N CYS A 200 -13.54 3.87 14.79
CA CYS A 200 -14.05 4.08 13.44
C CYS A 200 -13.76 2.90 12.50
N MET A 201 -12.55 2.33 12.57
CA MET A 201 -12.17 1.19 11.72
C MET A 201 -12.89 -0.10 12.10
N GLU A 202 -13.10 -0.35 13.39
CA GLU A 202 -13.91 -1.47 13.88
C GLU A 202 -15.37 -1.33 13.44
N ALA A 203 -15.94 -0.12 13.49
CA ALA A 203 -17.27 0.14 12.95
C ALA A 203 -17.36 -0.13 11.45
N LEU A 204 -16.36 0.32 10.65
CA LEU A 204 -16.29 0.02 9.22
C LEU A 204 -16.20 -1.49 8.95
N TYR A 205 -15.46 -2.23 9.77
CA TYR A 205 -15.39 -3.70 9.66
C TYR A 205 -16.75 -4.35 9.92
N LEU A 206 -17.43 -3.97 11.00
CA LEU A 206 -18.76 -4.50 11.30
C LEU A 206 -19.76 -4.20 10.17
N MET A 207 -19.75 -2.99 9.62
CA MET A 207 -20.59 -2.64 8.47
C MET A 207 -20.27 -3.48 7.24
N HIS A 208 -18.98 -3.77 7.00
CA HIS A 208 -18.56 -4.61 5.88
C HIS A 208 -18.98 -6.07 6.04
N CYS A 209 -18.94 -6.63 7.25
CA CYS A 209 -19.36 -8.01 7.51
C CYS A 209 -20.89 -8.21 7.50
N LEU A 210 -21.66 -7.14 7.70
CA LEU A 210 -23.13 -7.18 7.71
C LEU A 210 -23.77 -6.93 6.33
N ALA A 211 -22.98 -6.55 5.33
CA ALA A 211 -23.40 -6.27 3.96
C ALA A 211 -23.29 -7.51 3.07
#